data_AF-A0A3D5BNK9-F1
#
_entry.id   AF-A0A3D5BNK9-F1
#
_cell.length_a   1.000
_cell.length_b   1.000
_cell.length_c   1.000
_cell.angle_alpha   90.00
_cell.angle_beta   90.00
_cell.angle_gamma   90.00
#
_symmetry.space_group_name_H-M   'P 1'
#
loop_
_entity.id
_entity.type
_entity.pdbx_description
1 polymer ?
#
loop_
_entity_poly.entity_id
_entity_poly.type
_entity_poly.pdbx_seq_one_letter_code
_entity_poly.pdbx_strand_id
1 'polypeptide(L)'
;MYPKKPTAEAANGKPKPKQLTVTVLGRHMKIACPAGQEEKLQNAMLELEQRVSKTKYQPGVHGAEDVLLMIALNLCNELLELKKNAD
;
A
#
# COMPACT_ATOMS: atom_id res chain seq x y z
N MET A 1 -16.49 27.76 -32.62
CA MET A 1 -15.99 26.40 -32.95
C MET A 1 -14.49 26.49 -33.17
N TYR A 2 -13.73 25.43 -32.84
CA TYR A 2 -12.26 25.32 -32.66
C TYR A 2 -11.76 25.60 -31.22
N PRO A 3 -10.76 24.84 -30.73
CA PRO A 3 -10.99 23.82 -29.71
C PRO A 3 -10.15 24.04 -28.45
N LYS A 4 -10.65 23.59 -27.29
CA LYS A 4 -9.82 23.54 -26.07
C LYS A 4 -8.86 22.35 -26.14
N LYS A 5 -7.62 22.61 -26.57
CA LYS A 5 -6.46 21.75 -26.35
C LYS A 5 -5.78 22.11 -25.00
N PRO A 6 -4.98 21.19 -24.46
CA PRO A 6 -4.93 20.87 -23.03
C PRO A 6 -4.09 21.86 -22.24
N THR A 7 -4.60 22.29 -21.10
CA THR A 7 -3.80 23.04 -20.14
C THR A 7 -3.10 22.04 -19.22
N ALA A 8 -1.82 21.80 -19.52
CA ALA A 8 -0.87 21.39 -18.51
C ALA A 8 -0.76 22.52 -17.48
N GLU A 9 -1.27 22.30 -16.27
CA GLU A 9 -1.05 23.19 -15.13
C GLU A 9 0.18 22.73 -14.36
N ALA A 10 1.28 23.46 -14.53
CA ALA A 10 2.38 23.51 -13.58
C ALA A 10 2.28 24.85 -12.81
N ALA A 11 2.17 24.79 -11.47
CA ALA A 11 2.90 25.65 -10.51
C ALA A 11 2.28 25.65 -9.10
N ASN A 12 2.99 25.02 -8.17
CA ASN A 12 3.28 25.42 -6.78
C ASN A 12 2.14 25.81 -5.80
N GLY A 13 1.94 25.01 -4.73
CA GLY A 13 1.26 25.43 -3.50
C GLY A 13 0.58 24.32 -2.71
N LYS A 14 1.29 23.76 -1.72
CA LYS A 14 0.86 22.71 -0.76
C LYS A 14 0.46 21.39 -1.43
N PRO A 15 1.22 20.30 -1.22
CA PRO A 15 0.88 19.08 -1.90
C PRO A 15 -0.37 18.47 -1.24
N LYS A 16 -1.49 18.54 -1.97
CA LYS A 16 -2.78 17.97 -1.55
C LYS A 16 -2.56 16.47 -1.27
N PRO A 17 -3.09 15.92 -0.16
CA PRO A 17 -2.98 14.49 0.10
C PRO A 17 -3.64 13.75 -1.05
N LYS A 18 -2.83 13.05 -1.84
CA LYS A 18 -3.32 12.22 -2.94
C LYS A 18 -3.87 10.95 -2.31
N GLN A 19 -5.00 10.46 -2.79
CA GLN A 19 -5.51 9.16 -2.35
C GLN A 19 -4.95 8.09 -3.29
N LEU A 20 -4.30 7.07 -2.72
CA LEU A 20 -3.85 5.90 -3.47
C LEU A 20 -4.91 4.81 -3.32
N THR A 21 -5.24 4.13 -4.42
CA THR A 21 -6.11 2.95 -4.37
C THR A 21 -5.24 1.72 -4.27
N VAL A 22 -5.48 0.92 -3.24
CA VAL A 22 -4.74 -0.30 -2.92
C VAL A 22 -5.70 -1.49 -3.07
N THR A 23 -5.21 -2.57 -3.69
CA THR A 23 -5.95 -3.82 -3.85
C THR A 23 -5.16 -4.94 -3.19
N VAL A 24 -5.76 -5.65 -2.23
CA VAL A 24 -5.13 -6.77 -1.51
C VAL A 24 -6.17 -7.85 -1.24
N LEU A 25 -5.87 -9.12 -1.53
CA LEU A 25 -6.78 -10.25 -1.32
C LEU A 25 -8.20 -10.02 -1.93
N GLY A 26 -8.27 -9.33 -3.07
CA GLY A 26 -9.54 -8.98 -3.73
C GLY A 26 -10.33 -7.83 -3.07
N ARG A 27 -9.78 -7.16 -2.04
CA ARG A 27 -10.37 -5.98 -1.41
C ARG A 27 -9.72 -4.71 -1.97
N HIS A 28 -10.53 -3.73 -2.36
CA HIS A 28 -10.08 -2.42 -2.79
C HIS A 28 -10.27 -1.40 -1.67
N MET A 29 -9.23 -0.65 -1.33
CA MET A 29 -9.27 0.38 -0.29
C MET A 29 -8.53 1.63 -0.75
N LYS A 30 -8.97 2.80 -0.26
CA LYS A 30 -8.32 4.08 -0.53
C LYS A 30 -7.53 4.51 0.69
N ILE A 31 -6.25 4.80 0.49
CA ILE A 31 -5.33 5.22 1.55
C ILE A 31 -4.92 6.66 1.28
N ALA A 32 -4.92 7.48 2.33
CA ALA A 32 -4.38 8.83 2.25
C ALA A 32 -2.85 8.74 2.08
N CYS A 33 -2.36 9.21 0.94
CA CYS A 33 -0.93 9.33 0.67
C CYS A 33 -0.50 10.78 0.94
N PRO A 34 0.29 11.02 2.00
CA PRO A 34 0.94 12.30 2.17
C PRO A 34 1.91 12.53 1.02
N ALA A 35 2.04 13.78 0.64
CA ALA A 35 2.87 14.20 -0.45
C ALA A 35 4.32 13.74 -0.35
N GLY A 36 4.88 13.27 -1.46
CA GLY A 36 6.26 12.79 -1.51
C GLY A 36 6.48 11.42 -0.87
N GLN A 37 5.43 10.76 -0.36
CA GLN A 37 5.49 9.37 0.13
C GLN A 37 4.83 8.37 -0.82
N GLU A 38 4.50 8.79 -2.04
CA GLU A 38 3.83 7.97 -3.06
C GLU A 38 4.63 6.68 -3.34
N GLU A 39 5.94 6.81 -3.55
CA GLU A 39 6.83 5.68 -3.80
C GLU A 39 6.96 4.76 -2.58
N LYS A 40 7.09 5.33 -1.37
CA LYS A 40 7.15 4.53 -0.13
C LYS A 40 5.88 3.71 0.07
N LEU A 41 4.72 4.31 -0.16
CA LEU A 41 3.43 3.63 -0.02
C LEU A 41 3.26 2.55 -1.09
N GLN A 42 3.71 2.81 -2.32
CA GLN A 42 3.70 1.83 -3.40
C GLN A 42 4.62 0.64 -3.11
N ASN A 43 5.83 0.88 -2.58
CA ASN A 43 6.72 -0.20 -2.16
C ASN A 43 6.14 -1.00 -1.00
N ALA A 44 5.53 -0.34 0.00
CA ALA A 44 4.86 -1.02 1.10
C ALA A 44 3.68 -1.90 0.61
N MET A 45 2.92 -1.42 -0.38
CA MET A 45 1.86 -2.19 -1.02
C MET A 45 2.43 -3.43 -1.74
N LEU A 46 3.51 -3.29 -2.51
CA LEU A 46 4.14 -4.41 -3.20
C LEU A 46 4.66 -5.47 -2.23
N GLU A 47 5.29 -5.05 -1.14
CA GLU A 47 5.77 -5.96 -0.09
C GLU A 47 4.64 -6.73 0.60
N LEU A 48 3.50 -6.06 0.83
CA LEU A 48 2.31 -6.70 1.38
C LEU A 48 1.75 -7.75 0.40
N GLU A 49 1.58 -7.41 -0.88
CA GLU A 49 1.10 -8.32 -1.92
C GLU A 49 2.02 -9.55 -2.08
N GLN A 50 3.34 -9.35 -2.00
CA GLN A 50 4.29 -10.46 -2.01
C GLN A 50 4.12 -11.39 -0.80
N ARG A 51 3.95 -10.85 0.41
CA ARG A 51 3.74 -11.66 1.63
C ARG A 51 2.40 -12.36 1.65
N VAL A 52 1.37 -11.72 1.11
CA VAL A 52 0.07 -12.34 0.84
C VAL A 52 0.23 -13.53 -0.10
N SER A 53 0.97 -13.37 -1.20
CA SER A 53 1.20 -14.43 -2.17
C SER A 53 2.07 -15.58 -1.62
N LYS A 54 3.01 -15.27 -0.71
CA LYS A 54 3.86 -16.27 -0.03
C LYS A 54 3.11 -17.03 1.06
N THR A 55 2.15 -16.39 1.71
CA THR A 55 1.28 -17.05 2.68
C THR A 55 0.37 -18.01 1.94
N LYS A 56 0.34 -19.28 2.34
CA LYS A 56 -0.54 -20.29 1.72
C LYS A 56 -2.01 -19.97 2.06
N TYR A 57 -2.61 -19.10 1.27
CA TYR A 57 -4.04 -18.86 1.30
C TYR A 57 -4.76 -20.05 0.66
N GLN A 58 -5.52 -20.78 1.47
CA GLN A 58 -6.45 -21.80 0.98
C GLN A 58 -7.88 -21.24 1.10
N PRO A 59 -8.50 -20.82 -0.02
CA PRO A 59 -9.88 -20.36 0.01
C PRO A 59 -10.78 -21.49 0.51
N GLY A 60 -11.50 -21.24 1.61
CA GLY A 60 -12.38 -22.21 2.29
C GLY A 60 -11.86 -22.73 3.64
N VAL A 61 -10.57 -22.60 3.93
CA VAL A 61 -9.98 -22.95 5.23
C VAL A 61 -9.70 -21.70 6.07
N HIS A 62 -9.22 -20.65 5.43
CA HIS A 62 -8.89 -19.38 6.10
C HIS A 62 -9.66 -18.22 5.46
N GLY A 63 -10.22 -17.35 6.30
CA GLY A 63 -10.76 -16.07 5.84
C GLY A 63 -9.66 -15.13 5.36
N ALA A 64 -10.00 -14.18 4.48
CA ALA A 64 -9.05 -13.14 4.06
C ALA A 64 -8.56 -12.31 5.25
N GLU A 65 -9.38 -12.17 6.29
CA GLU A 65 -9.05 -11.43 7.52
C GLU A 65 -8.02 -12.16 8.37
N ASP A 66 -8.16 -13.47 8.59
CA ASP A 66 -7.19 -14.29 9.32
C ASP A 66 -5.81 -14.28 8.65
N VAL A 67 -5.80 -14.40 7.32
CA VAL A 67 -4.57 -14.35 6.53
C VAL A 67 -3.90 -12.99 6.63
N LEU A 68 -4.68 -11.91 6.56
CA LEU A 68 -4.15 -10.55 6.74
C LEU A 68 -3.59 -10.35 8.15
N LEU A 69 -4.24 -10.91 9.18
CA LEU A 69 -3.76 -10.86 10.56
C LEU A 69 -2.44 -11.61 10.73
N MET A 70 -2.32 -12.83 10.18
CA MET A 70 -1.06 -13.59 10.19
C MET A 70 0.07 -12.82 9.52
N ILE A 71 -0.19 -12.21 8.37
CA ILE A 71 0.80 -11.43 7.63
C ILE A 71 1.21 -10.17 8.41
N ALA A 72 0.24 -9.46 8.99
CA ALA A 72 0.50 -8.29 9.82
C ALA A 72 1.36 -8.63 11.04
N LEU A 73 1.08 -9.76 11.70
CA LEU A 73 1.89 -10.25 12.83
C LEU A 73 3.32 -10.57 12.40
N ASN A 74 3.50 -11.25 11.27
CA ASN A 74 4.84 -11.54 10.75
C ASN A 74 5.61 -10.25 10.40
N LEU A 75 4.97 -9.28 9.75
CA LEU A 75 5.57 -7.98 9.45
C LEU A 75 6.00 -7.22 10.72
N CYS A 76 5.16 -7.23 11.76
CA CYS A 76 5.50 -6.64 13.04
C CYS A 76 6.71 -7.32 13.68
N ASN A 77 6.79 -8.65 13.60
CA ASN A 77 7.94 -9.40 14.12
C ASN A 77 9.23 -9.04 13.38
N GLU A 78 9.21 -9.00 12.04
CA GLU A 78 10.36 -8.58 11.23
C GLU A 78 10.82 -7.16 11.56
N LEU A 79 9.89 -6.23 11.76
CA LEU A 79 10.20 -4.85 12.16
C LEU A 79 10.86 -4.80 13.55
N LEU A 80 10.37 -5.59 14.51
CA LEU A 80 10.96 -5.67 15.85
C LEU A 80 12.36 -6.27 15.82
N GLU A 81 12.58 -7.32 15.03
CA GLU A 81 13.91 -7.92 14.83
C GLU A 81 14.90 -6.92 14.22
N LEU A 82 14.48 -6.18 13.18
CA LEU A 82 15.30 -5.14 12.57
C LEU A 82 15.66 -4.02 13.55
N LYS A 83 14.72 -3.60 14.40
CA LYS A 83 14.97 -2.60 15.45
C LYS A 83 15.95 -3.11 16.50
N LYS A 84 15.81 -4.37 16.91
CA LYS A 84 16.67 -5.01 17.91
C LYS A 84 18.10 -5.22 17.40
N ASN A 85 18.27 -5.49 16.11
CA ASN A 85 19.58 -5.69 15.48
C ASN A 85 20.27 -4.38 15.07
N ALA A 86 19.58 -3.24 15.19
CA ALA A 86 20.11 -1.91 14.92
C ALA A 86 20.53 -1.15 16.20
N ASP A 87 20.36 -1.78 17.37
CA ASP A 87 20.93 -1.39 18.67
C ASP A 87 22.23 -2.18 18.92
#